data_AF-A0A6B0YZZ3-F1
#
_entry.id   AF-A0A6B0YZZ3-F1
#
_cell.length_a   1.000
_cell.length_b   1.000
_cell.length_c   1.000
_cell.angle_alpha   90.00
_cell.angle_beta   90.00
_cell.angle_gamma   90.00
#
_symmetry.space_group_name_H-M   'P 1'
#
loop_
_entity.id
_entity.type
_entity.pdbx_description
1 polymer ?
#
loop_
_entity_poly.entity_id
_entity_poly.type
_entity_poly.pdbx_seq_one_letter_code
_entity_poly.pdbx_strand_id
1 'polypeptide(L)'
;MSVTYLLKRVGLFLLVVWLGVTINFFLPRLAPGDPIQEYLGQLAQQGMFVGDPSAGFVEEYRAKFGLDKPMWQQYINYWIDVSQFNFGLSVTDYPVEVTRVIRAALPWTLGLLTTATMIGFVLGTLFGALMVAAPGPWKRLLAWTTPFVMIVHSIPYFLLGI
;
A
#
# COMPACT_ATOMS: atom_id res chain seq x y z
N MET A 1 18.12 -15.46 -22.41
CA MET A 1 16.97 -15.88 -21.56
C MET A 1 16.27 -17.03 -22.26
N SER A 2 16.06 -18.17 -21.61
CA SER A 2 15.30 -19.27 -22.21
C SER A 2 13.80 -18.95 -22.22
N VAL A 3 13.07 -19.40 -23.25
CA VAL A 3 11.60 -19.26 -23.33
C VAL A 3 10.93 -19.80 -22.07
N THR A 4 11.46 -20.90 -21.52
CA THR A 4 11.01 -21.49 -20.26
C THR A 4 11.13 -20.54 -19.06
N TYR A 5 12.20 -19.74 -18.99
CA TYR A 5 12.37 -18.76 -17.91
C TYR A 5 11.32 -17.63 -18.00
N LEU A 6 11.07 -17.13 -19.22
CA LEU A 6 10.08 -16.09 -19.44
C LEU A 6 8.66 -16.57 -19.08
N LEU A 7 8.28 -17.78 -19.52
CA LEU A 7 6.99 -18.37 -19.21
C LEU A 7 6.79 -18.57 -17.70
N LYS A 8 7.81 -19.05 -16.98
CA LYS A 8 7.74 -19.18 -15.52
C LYS A 8 7.52 -17.84 -14.84
N ARG A 9 8.23 -16.79 -15.28
CA ARG A 9 8.16 -15.47 -14.66
C ARG A 9 6.83 -14.76 -14.94
N VAL A 10 6.33 -14.85 -16.17
CA VAL A 10 5.01 -14.31 -16.54
C VAL A 10 3.90 -15.08 -15.83
N GLY A 11 3.98 -16.42 -15.78
CA GLY A 11 3.00 -17.24 -15.06
C GLY A 11 2.95 -16.90 -13.57
N LEU A 12 4.11 -16.76 -12.92
CA LEU A 12 4.18 -16.34 -11.52
C LEU A 12 3.60 -14.93 -11.32
N PHE A 13 3.93 -13.98 -12.20
CA PHE A 13 3.39 -12.63 -12.14
C PHE A 13 1.86 -12.62 -12.23
N LEU A 14 1.28 -13.33 -13.19
CA LEU A 14 -0.17 -13.43 -13.35
C LEU A 14 -0.83 -14.08 -12.13
N LEU A 15 -0.21 -15.12 -11.56
CA LEU A 15 -0.70 -15.76 -10.34
C LEU A 15 -0.69 -14.80 -9.14
N VAL A 16 0.38 -14.01 -8.98
CA VAL A 16 0.48 -13.01 -7.91
C VAL A 16 -0.58 -11.91 -8.09
N VAL A 17 -0.76 -11.40 -9.31
CA VAL A 17 -1.79 -10.40 -9.62
C VAL A 17 -3.18 -10.97 -9.35
N TRP A 18 -3.45 -12.19 -9.81
CA TRP A 18 -4.72 -12.87 -9.59
C TRP A 18 -5.03 -13.05 -8.10
N LEU A 19 -4.06 -13.53 -7.31
CA LEU A 19 -4.21 -13.65 -5.87
C LEU A 19 -4.42 -12.28 -5.22
N GLY A 20 -3.63 -11.26 -5.57
CA GLY A 20 -3.73 -9.93 -5.01
C GLY A 20 -5.10 -9.28 -5.24
N VAL A 21 -5.59 -9.31 -6.49
CA VAL A 21 -6.92 -8.77 -6.84
C VAL A 21 -8.03 -9.55 -6.15
N THR A 22 -7.91 -10.88 -6.09
CA THR A 22 -8.90 -11.74 -5.42
C THR A 22 -8.95 -11.47 -3.92
N ILE A 23 -7.80 -11.39 -3.26
CA ILE A 23 -7.73 -11.05 -1.84
C ILE A 23 -8.29 -9.65 -1.60
N ASN A 24 -7.94 -8.65 -2.43
CA ASN A 24 -8.46 -7.30 -2.28
C ASN A 24 -9.98 -7.23 -2.45
N PHE A 25 -10.55 -8.09 -3.30
CA PHE A 25 -12.00 -8.17 -3.47
C PHE A 25 -12.68 -8.83 -2.27
N PHE A 26 -12.19 -9.99 -1.82
CA PHE A 26 -12.87 -10.80 -0.80
C PHE A 26 -12.56 -10.34 0.63
N LEU A 27 -11.35 -9.88 0.93
CA LEU A 27 -10.93 -9.55 2.29
C LEU A 27 -11.84 -8.49 2.95
N PRO A 28 -12.18 -7.36 2.30
CA PRO A 28 -13.11 -6.39 2.88
C PRO A 28 -14.54 -6.91 2.99
N ARG A 29 -14.95 -7.85 2.10
CA ARG A 29 -16.31 -8.42 2.07
C ARG A 29 -16.52 -9.54 3.09
N LEU A 30 -15.42 -10.13 3.57
CA LEU A 30 -15.42 -11.15 4.62
C LEU A 30 -15.22 -10.53 6.02
N ALA A 31 -14.71 -9.31 6.09
CA ALA A 31 -14.56 -8.59 7.34
C ALA A 31 -15.94 -8.37 8.00
N PRO A 32 -16.07 -8.60 9.32
CA PRO A 32 -17.31 -8.33 10.04
C PRO A 32 -17.51 -6.81 10.13
N GLY A 33 -18.63 -6.31 9.61
CA GLY A 33 -18.96 -4.88 9.57
C GLY A 33 -19.42 -4.48 8.18
N ASP A 34 -20.33 -3.50 8.08
CA ASP A 34 -20.64 -2.84 6.81
C ASP A 34 -19.70 -1.63 6.71
N PRO A 35 -18.70 -1.61 5.81
CA PRO A 35 -17.74 -0.50 5.68
C PRO A 35 -18.44 0.86 5.50
N ILE A 36 -19.67 0.83 4.95
CA ILE A 36 -20.51 2.01 4.76
C ILE A 36 -21.01 2.52 6.13
N GLN A 37 -21.41 1.62 7.04
CA GLN A 37 -21.87 2.00 8.37
C GLN A 37 -20.72 2.53 9.23
N GLU A 38 -19.52 1.95 9.12
CA GLU A 38 -18.34 2.46 9.80
C GLU A 38 -17.95 3.85 9.28
N TYR A 39 -17.98 4.05 7.96
CA TYR A 39 -17.70 5.35 7.35
C TYR A 39 -18.72 6.42 7.76
N LEU A 40 -20.03 6.08 7.72
CA LEU A 40 -21.09 6.97 8.22
C LEU A 40 -20.92 7.30 9.70
N GLY A 41 -20.49 6.32 10.51
CA GLY A 41 -20.14 6.52 11.91
C GLY A 41 -19.00 7.52 12.10
N GLN A 42 -17.95 7.43 11.28
CA GLN A 42 -16.83 8.39 11.31
C GLN A 42 -17.26 9.80 10.87
N LEU A 43 -18.08 9.92 9.83
CA LEU A 43 -18.61 11.22 9.37
C LEU A 43 -19.52 11.87 10.42
N ALA A 44 -20.35 11.08 11.11
CA ALA A 44 -21.17 11.55 12.22
C ALA A 44 -20.31 12.03 13.39
N GLN A 45 -19.22 11.32 13.72
CA GLN A 45 -18.28 11.74 14.77
C GLN A 45 -17.52 13.02 14.41
N GLN A 46 -17.25 13.26 13.13
CA GLN A 46 -16.59 14.48 12.65
C GLN A 46 -17.54 15.69 12.52
N GLY A 47 -18.83 15.53 12.87
CA GLY A 47 -19.83 16.60 12.77
C GLY A 47 -20.15 17.02 11.32
N MET A 48 -19.66 16.27 10.34
CA MET A 48 -19.84 16.51 8.91
C MET A 48 -21.17 15.95 8.39
N PHE A 49 -21.92 15.25 9.25
CA PHE A 49 -23.24 14.69 8.93
C PHE A 49 -24.24 14.99 10.07
N VAL A 50 -25.28 15.77 9.77
CA VAL A 50 -26.44 16.03 10.65
C VAL A 50 -27.67 15.45 9.96
N GLY A 51 -27.95 14.18 10.20
CA GLY A 51 -29.13 13.49 9.68
C GLY A 51 -29.03 11.98 9.82
N ASP A 52 -30.18 11.32 10.02
CA ASP A 52 -30.35 9.88 9.87
C ASP A 52 -29.64 9.46 8.56
N PRO A 53 -28.76 8.44 8.53
CA PRO A 53 -28.18 7.93 7.29
C PRO A 53 -29.31 7.45 6.41
N SER A 54 -29.88 8.40 5.64
CA SER A 54 -31.09 8.17 4.87
C SER A 54 -30.85 6.93 4.03
N ALA A 55 -31.77 5.97 4.13
CA ALA A 55 -31.69 4.70 3.41
C ALA A 55 -31.29 4.91 1.94
N GLY A 56 -31.67 6.06 1.35
CA GLY A 56 -31.26 6.50 0.01
C GLY A 56 -29.75 6.69 -0.22
N PHE A 57 -28.97 7.21 0.73
CA PHE A 57 -27.51 7.33 0.55
C PHE A 57 -26.82 5.96 0.56
N VAL A 58 -27.22 5.09 1.49
CA VAL A 58 -26.71 3.70 1.56
C VAL A 58 -27.09 2.92 0.30
N GLU A 59 -28.31 3.12 -0.20
CA GLU A 59 -28.82 2.46 -1.40
C GLU A 59 -28.16 2.98 -2.69
N GLU A 60 -27.97 4.30 -2.83
CA GLU A 60 -27.20 4.90 -3.93
C GLU A 60 -25.74 4.43 -3.90
N TYR A 61 -25.15 4.34 -2.71
CA TYR A 61 -23.79 3.84 -2.54
C TYR A 61 -23.70 2.35 -2.91
N ARG A 62 -24.64 1.51 -2.46
CA ARG A 62 -24.71 0.09 -2.85
C ARG A 62 -24.85 -0.08 -4.35
N ALA A 63 -25.67 0.74 -5.00
CA ALA A 63 -25.80 0.73 -6.46
C ALA A 63 -24.50 1.17 -7.16
N LYS A 64 -23.84 2.23 -6.67
CA LYS A 64 -22.56 2.71 -7.23
C LYS A 64 -21.41 1.71 -7.08
N PHE A 65 -21.37 0.96 -5.98
CA PHE A 65 -20.38 -0.09 -5.76
C PHE A 65 -20.80 -1.46 -6.31
N GLY A 66 -21.96 -1.55 -6.98
CA GLY A 66 -22.48 -2.78 -7.59
C GLY A 66 -22.81 -3.88 -6.58
N LEU A 67 -23.03 -3.52 -5.31
CA LEU A 67 -23.31 -4.46 -4.21
C LEU A 67 -24.70 -5.09 -4.33
N ASP A 68 -25.55 -4.56 -5.21
CA ASP A 68 -26.85 -5.08 -5.60
C ASP A 68 -26.78 -6.32 -6.51
N LYS A 69 -25.62 -6.59 -7.12
CA LYS A 69 -25.43 -7.71 -8.06
C LYS A 69 -24.97 -8.99 -7.36
N PRO A 70 -25.21 -10.19 -7.96
CA PRO A 70 -24.61 -11.44 -7.49
C PRO A 70 -23.09 -11.34 -7.37
N MET A 71 -22.52 -11.97 -6.33
CA MET A 71 -21.09 -11.87 -6.00
C MET A 71 -20.15 -12.18 -7.18
N TRP A 72 -20.50 -13.16 -8.02
CA TRP A 72 -19.71 -13.51 -9.21
C TRP A 72 -19.66 -12.38 -10.24
N GLN A 73 -20.77 -11.63 -10.41
CA GLN A 73 -20.81 -10.47 -11.31
C GLN A 73 -19.97 -9.33 -10.74
N GLN A 74 -20.05 -9.10 -9.43
CA GLN A 74 -19.20 -8.11 -8.75
C GLN A 74 -17.71 -8.41 -8.98
N TYR A 75 -17.31 -9.67 -8.86
CA TYR A 75 -15.94 -10.09 -9.07
C TYR A 75 -15.47 -9.89 -10.51
N ILE A 76 -16.29 -10.26 -11.50
CA ILE A 76 -15.95 -10.05 -12.93
C ILE A 76 -15.88 -8.56 -13.27
N ASN A 77 -16.84 -7.76 -12.82
CA ASN A 77 -16.83 -6.31 -13.04
C ASN A 77 -15.59 -5.68 -12.40
N TYR A 78 -15.25 -6.08 -11.19
CA TYR A 78 -14.04 -5.63 -10.51
C TYR A 78 -12.76 -5.92 -11.32
N TRP A 79 -12.66 -7.10 -11.93
CA TRP A 79 -11.57 -7.43 -12.83
C TRP A 79 -11.51 -6.55 -14.07
N ILE A 80 -12.67 -6.26 -14.69
CA ILE A 80 -12.77 -5.38 -15.85
C ILE A 80 -12.31 -3.97 -15.46
N ASP A 81 -12.80 -3.44 -14.35
CA ASP A 81 -12.46 -2.10 -13.86
C ASP A 81 -10.94 -1.99 -13.58
N VAL A 82 -10.38 -2.96 -12.85
CA VAL A 82 -8.94 -3.01 -12.55
C VAL A 82 -8.11 -3.07 -13.84
N SER A 83 -8.54 -3.82 -14.86
CA SER A 83 -7.84 -3.91 -16.14
C SER A 83 -7.81 -2.58 -16.92
N GLN A 84 -8.76 -1.68 -16.64
CA GLN A 84 -8.85 -0.34 -17.21
C GLN A 84 -8.23 0.74 -16.31
N PHE A 85 -7.55 0.35 -15.23
CA PHE A 85 -7.04 1.25 -14.18
C PHE A 85 -8.14 2.10 -13.52
N ASN A 86 -9.37 1.57 -13.51
CA ASN A 86 -10.48 2.12 -12.76
C ASN A 86 -10.57 1.38 -11.42
N PHE A 87 -10.24 2.06 -10.33
CA PHE A 87 -10.28 1.48 -8.98
C PHE A 87 -11.55 1.90 -8.21
N GLY A 88 -12.46 2.62 -8.86
CA GLY A 88 -13.68 3.14 -8.25
C GLY A 88 -13.43 4.32 -7.30
N LEU A 89 -14.35 4.51 -6.36
CA LEU A 89 -14.35 5.60 -5.39
C LEU A 89 -13.73 5.16 -4.07
N SER A 90 -13.07 6.11 -3.41
CA SER A 90 -12.54 5.94 -2.06
C SER A 90 -13.69 5.75 -1.09
N VAL A 91 -13.59 4.73 -0.23
CA VAL A 91 -14.56 4.49 0.85
C VAL A 91 -14.37 5.52 1.97
N THR A 92 -13.12 5.92 2.24
CA THR A 92 -12.76 6.88 3.30
C THR A 92 -12.90 8.34 2.86
N ASP A 93 -12.67 8.62 1.58
CA ASP A 93 -12.66 9.98 1.04
C ASP A 93 -13.78 10.17 0.02
N TYR A 94 -14.92 9.52 0.21
CA TYR A 94 -16.02 9.59 -0.75
C TYR A 94 -16.49 11.05 -0.96
N PRO A 95 -16.76 11.50 -2.21
CA PRO A 95 -16.78 10.75 -3.48
C PRO A 95 -15.49 10.90 -4.32
N VAL A 96 -14.31 10.85 -3.71
CA VAL A 96 -13.03 10.98 -4.45
C VAL A 96 -12.67 9.66 -5.15
N GLU A 97 -12.25 9.72 -6.41
CA GLU A 97 -11.72 8.56 -7.15
C GLU A 97 -10.42 8.05 -6.52
N VAL A 98 -10.28 6.74 -6.35
CA VAL A 98 -9.06 6.11 -5.83
C VAL A 98 -7.85 6.45 -6.70
N THR A 99 -8.01 6.48 -8.02
CA THR A 99 -6.94 6.86 -8.95
C THR A 99 -6.42 8.28 -8.69
N ARG A 100 -7.27 9.21 -8.26
CA ARG A 100 -6.86 10.57 -7.88
C ARG A 100 -6.04 10.55 -6.59
N VAL A 101 -6.48 9.79 -5.58
CA VAL A 101 -5.74 9.63 -4.31
C VAL A 101 -4.34 9.06 -4.59
N ILE A 102 -4.26 7.98 -5.38
CA ILE A 102 -2.99 7.36 -5.78
C ILE A 102 -2.09 8.38 -6.50
N ARG A 103 -2.62 9.11 -7.50
CA ARG A 103 -1.84 10.10 -8.25
C ARG A 103 -1.34 11.25 -7.37
N ALA A 104 -2.10 11.66 -6.36
CA ALA A 104 -1.69 12.70 -5.43
C ALA A 104 -0.54 12.23 -4.51
N ALA A 105 -0.58 10.96 -4.08
CA ALA A 105 0.44 10.39 -3.20
C ALA A 105 1.73 9.98 -3.96
N LEU A 106 1.59 9.55 -5.22
CA LEU A 106 2.68 8.94 -6.00
C LEU A 106 3.97 9.79 -6.07
N PRO A 107 3.95 11.10 -6.33
CA PRO A 107 5.17 11.91 -6.40
C PRO A 107 5.92 11.95 -5.06
N TRP A 108 5.19 12.01 -3.95
CA TRP A 108 5.76 12.02 -2.61
C TRP A 108 6.38 10.67 -2.27
N THR A 109 5.68 9.57 -2.56
CA THR A 109 6.23 8.22 -2.34
C THR A 109 7.50 8.00 -3.17
N LEU A 110 7.48 8.34 -4.46
CA LEU A 110 8.65 8.21 -5.33
C LEU A 110 9.79 9.12 -4.89
N GLY A 111 9.49 10.37 -4.53
CA GLY A 111 10.48 11.34 -4.06
C GLY A 111 11.16 10.87 -2.78
N LEU A 112 10.39 10.44 -1.79
CA LEU A 112 10.91 9.93 -0.52
C LEU A 112 11.69 8.63 -0.71
N LEU A 113 11.14 7.65 -1.45
CA LEU A 113 11.81 6.38 -1.71
C LEU A 113 13.14 6.58 -2.43
N THR A 114 13.14 7.39 -3.49
CA THR A 114 14.35 7.66 -4.27
C THR A 114 15.39 8.37 -3.42
N THR A 115 14.99 9.41 -2.68
CA THR A 115 15.89 10.18 -1.83
C THR A 115 16.48 9.32 -0.72
N ALA A 116 15.64 8.56 0.00
CA ALA A 116 16.10 7.66 1.06
C ALA A 116 17.02 6.56 0.51
N THR A 117 16.70 6.00 -0.66
CA THR A 117 17.53 4.97 -1.30
C THR A 117 18.87 5.55 -1.75
N MET A 118 18.89 6.74 -2.35
CA MET A 118 20.16 7.39 -2.75
C MET A 118 21.02 7.71 -1.55
N ILE A 119 20.45 8.29 -0.49
CA ILE A 119 21.19 8.60 0.74
C ILE A 119 21.73 7.30 1.36
N GLY A 120 20.87 6.29 1.52
CA GLY A 120 21.26 4.99 2.08
C GLY A 120 22.34 4.30 1.26
N PHE A 121 22.22 4.32 -0.07
CA PHE A 121 23.21 3.76 -0.99
C PHE A 121 24.56 4.48 -0.91
N VAL A 122 24.56 5.82 -0.97
CA VAL A 122 25.78 6.62 -0.92
C VAL A 122 26.46 6.46 0.44
N LEU A 123 25.74 6.70 1.54
CA LEU A 123 26.31 6.58 2.88
C LEU A 123 26.73 5.13 3.16
N GLY A 124 25.88 4.14 2.87
CA GLY A 124 26.20 2.74 3.10
C GLY A 124 27.43 2.28 2.32
N THR A 125 27.57 2.69 1.06
CA THR A 125 28.73 2.35 0.23
C THR A 125 29.99 3.05 0.73
N LEU A 126 29.92 4.34 1.09
CA LEU A 126 31.07 5.07 1.64
C LEU A 126 31.53 4.49 2.98
N PHE A 127 30.61 4.21 3.91
CA PHE A 127 30.94 3.56 5.17
C PHE A 127 31.51 2.16 4.96
N GLY A 128 30.94 1.38 4.04
CA GLY A 128 31.48 0.07 3.65
C GLY A 128 32.91 0.17 3.11
N ALA A 129 33.17 1.10 2.21
CA ALA A 129 34.50 1.32 1.63
C ALA A 129 35.52 1.78 2.69
N LEU A 130 35.15 2.70 3.57
CA LEU A 130 35.99 3.17 4.67
C LEU A 130 36.35 2.04 5.64
N MET A 131 35.42 1.14 5.99
CA MET A 131 35.69 -0.01 6.85
C MET A 131 36.75 -0.96 6.26
N VAL A 132 36.77 -1.10 4.93
CA VAL A 132 37.76 -1.93 4.23
C VAL A 132 39.11 -1.23 4.14
N ALA A 133 39.12 0.05 3.77
CA ALA A 133 40.34 0.81 3.50
C ALA A 133 41.03 1.38 4.76
N ALA A 134 40.35 1.43 5.91
CA ALA A 134 40.88 2.06 7.11
C ALA A 134 42.11 1.33 7.68
N PRO A 135 43.17 2.06 8.06
CA PRO A 135 44.35 1.50 8.72
C PRO A 135 44.11 1.23 10.21
N GLY A 136 44.80 0.22 10.75
CA GLY A 136 44.85 -0.25 12.16
C GLY A 136 43.87 0.38 13.16
N PRO A 137 44.21 1.53 13.79
CA PRO A 137 43.40 2.13 14.86
C PRO A 137 42.03 2.62 14.37
N TRP A 138 41.93 3.17 13.15
CA TRP A 138 40.68 3.61 12.55
C TRP A 138 39.76 2.44 12.18
N LYS A 139 40.34 1.32 11.73
CA LYS A 139 39.58 0.09 11.48
C LYS A 139 38.95 -0.48 12.74
N ARG A 140 39.70 -0.46 13.87
CA ARG A 140 39.16 -0.86 15.18
C ARG A 140 38.00 0.03 15.61
N LEU A 141 38.14 1.36 15.47
CA LEU A 141 37.06 2.30 15.81
C LEU A 141 35.81 2.07 14.95
N LEU A 142 35.97 1.92 13.64
CA LEU A 142 34.86 1.65 12.72
C LEU A 142 34.21 0.28 12.95
N ALA A 143 34.95 -0.74 13.41
CA ALA A 143 34.36 -2.03 13.74
C ALA A 143 33.36 -1.97 14.90
N TRP A 144 33.48 -0.98 15.80
CA TRP A 144 32.50 -0.77 16.88
C TRP A 144 31.20 -0.15 16.40
N THR A 145 31.16 0.49 15.22
CA THR A 145 29.93 1.07 14.69
C THR A 145 29.00 -0.01 14.12
N THR A 146 29.53 -1.14 13.64
CA THR A 146 28.73 -2.25 13.10
C THR A 146 27.72 -2.83 14.11
N PRO A 147 28.10 -3.26 15.33
CA PRO A 147 27.15 -3.76 16.31
C PRO A 147 26.16 -2.68 16.75
N PHE A 148 26.58 -1.42 16.82
CA PHE A 148 25.69 -0.29 17.13
C PHE A 148 24.60 -0.12 16.06
N VAL A 149 24.98 -0.11 14.78
CA VAL A 149 24.03 -0.02 13.65
C VAL A 149 23.07 -1.21 13.65
N MET A 150 23.54 -2.42 13.98
CA MET A 150 22.66 -3.60 14.09
C MET A 150 21.62 -3.46 15.20
N ILE A 151 21.99 -2.91 16.36
CA ILE A 151 21.06 -2.64 17.46
C ILE A 151 20.01 -1.62 17.02
N VAL A 152 20.44 -0.51 16.42
CA VAL A 152 19.52 0.53 15.93
C VAL A 152 18.59 -0.01 14.85
N HIS A 153 19.10 -0.83 13.93
CA HIS A 153 18.29 -1.44 12.87
C HIS A 153 17.27 -2.46 13.39
N SER A 154 17.51 -3.03 14.57
CA SER A 154 16.57 -3.93 15.23
C SER A 154 15.39 -3.20 15.86
N ILE A 155 15.47 -1.86 16.00
CA ILE A 155 14.37 -1.04 16.48
C ILE A 155 13.35 -0.88 15.35
N PRO A 156 12.09 -1.31 15.54
CA PRO A 156 11.06 -1.11 14.55
C PRO A 156 10.88 0.38 14.20
N TYR A 157 10.83 0.69 12.91
CA TYR A 157 10.75 2.07 12.42
C TYR A 157 9.57 2.86 13.00
N PHE A 158 8.44 2.19 13.28
CA PHE A 158 7.28 2.84 13.86
C PHE A 158 7.54 3.38 15.28
N LEU A 159 8.47 2.79 16.05
CA LEU A 159 8.84 3.27 17.38
C LEU A 159 9.75 4.51 17.34
N LEU A 160 10.42 4.76 16.22
CA LEU A 160 11.30 5.91 16.05
C LEU A 160 10.53 7.18 15.64
N GLY A 161 9.28 7.03 15.21
CA GLY A 161 8.44 8.12 14.70
C GLY A 161 7.31 8.58 15.63
N ILE A 162 7.25 8.03 16.86
CA ILE A 162 6.34 8.45 17.95
C ILE A 162 7.15 9.27 18.95
#